data_AF-A0AAE9KZE9-F1
#
_entry.id   AF-A0AAE9KZE9-F1
#
_cell.length_a   1.000
_cell.length_b   1.000
_cell.length_c   1.000
_cell.angle_alpha   90.00
_cell.angle_beta   90.00
_cell.angle_gamma   90.00
#
_symmetry.space_group_name_H-M   'P 1'
#
loop_
_entity.id
_entity.type
_entity.pdbx_description
1 polymer ?
#
loop_
_entity_poly.entity_id
_entity_poly.type
_entity_poly.pdbx_seq_one_letter_code
_entity_poly.pdbx_strand_id
1 'polypeptide(L)'
;MTTLLETLLAIRPKHHDFTRPELIQGYNKEEIQEIEQRYNLSVQGQFREFLMTMGKCSGGLLLGEYISIFDSIYNPDSRYFGIQHQLDTQNDERLSDFLRENQINLVQEQYFHFSYENEGIISYFLLTNRNNDIIYKYDENMEEVQFKEWGTLFDLLIAYRKNIVRYSKRWTQIFNGNPNRFKELTMGYLL
;
A
#
# COMPACT_ATOMS: atom_id res chain seq x y z
N MET A 1 16.30 -12.67 -12.94
CA MET A 1 15.09 -11.95 -12.50
C MET A 1 15.51 -11.00 -11.39
N THR A 2 15.20 -9.72 -11.51
CA THR A 2 15.50 -8.72 -10.49
C THR A 2 14.35 -8.71 -9.48
N THR A 3 14.65 -8.75 -8.19
CA THR A 3 13.63 -8.71 -7.12
C THR A 3 13.00 -7.32 -7.00
N LEU A 4 11.85 -7.20 -6.32
CA LEU A 4 11.26 -5.89 -5.96
C LEU A 4 12.29 -4.99 -5.29
N LEU A 5 13.01 -5.54 -4.30
CA LEU A 5 13.98 -4.78 -3.51
C LEU A 5 15.10 -4.20 -4.36
N GLU A 6 15.69 -5.02 -5.24
CA GLU A 6 16.74 -4.58 -6.16
C GLU A 6 16.24 -3.49 -7.10
N THR A 7 15.00 -3.64 -7.61
CA THR A 7 14.38 -2.66 -8.50
C THR A 7 14.18 -1.31 -7.81
N LEU A 8 13.66 -1.31 -6.57
CA LEU A 8 13.45 -0.08 -5.80
C LEU A 8 14.77 0.56 -5.37
N LEU A 9 15.78 -0.24 -4.99
CA LEU A 9 17.10 0.24 -4.61
C LEU A 9 17.89 0.83 -5.79
N ALA A 10 17.60 0.42 -7.03
CA ALA A 10 18.20 1.01 -8.23
C ALA A 10 17.69 2.45 -8.48
N ILE A 11 16.49 2.78 -7.99
CA ILE A 11 15.91 4.13 -8.09
C ILE A 11 16.41 4.97 -6.91
N ARG A 12 17.48 5.72 -7.13
CA ARG A 12 18.17 6.50 -6.08
C ARG A 12 18.09 8.01 -6.30
N PRO A 13 18.04 8.81 -5.21
CA PRO A 13 18.17 10.26 -5.31
C PRO A 13 19.59 10.67 -5.69
N LYS A 14 19.71 11.75 -6.49
CA LYS A 14 21.00 12.22 -6.98
C LYS A 14 21.89 12.84 -5.89
N HIS A 15 21.30 13.46 -4.87
CA HIS A 15 22.04 14.30 -3.91
C HIS A 15 21.65 14.12 -2.44
N HIS A 16 20.42 13.70 -2.16
CA HIS A 16 19.89 13.63 -0.80
C HIS A 16 19.24 12.28 -0.57
N ASP A 17 20.03 11.32 -0.12
CA ASP A 17 19.57 9.98 0.21
C ASP A 17 19.31 9.87 1.72
N PHE A 18 18.05 9.67 2.07
CA PHE A 18 17.61 9.41 3.44
C PHE A 18 17.24 7.93 3.66
N THR A 19 17.36 7.10 2.61
CA THR A 19 17.02 5.68 2.68
C THR A 19 17.98 4.98 3.64
N ARG A 20 17.47 4.06 4.45
CA ARG A 20 18.19 3.22 5.41
C ARG A 20 17.90 1.75 5.12
N PRO A 21 18.52 1.16 4.08
CA PRO A 21 18.25 -0.22 3.68
C PRO A 21 18.49 -1.24 4.81
N GLU A 22 19.38 -0.94 5.75
CA GLU A 22 19.65 -1.75 6.95
C GLU A 22 18.45 -1.88 7.89
N LEU A 23 17.44 -1.00 7.77
CA LEU A 23 16.21 -1.05 8.56
C LEU A 23 15.09 -1.80 7.85
N ILE A 24 15.27 -2.22 6.60
CA ILE A 24 14.24 -2.93 5.84
C ILE A 24 13.92 -4.24 6.55
N GLN A 25 12.64 -4.45 6.82
CA GLN A 25 12.16 -5.61 7.52
C GLN A 25 10.81 -6.04 6.96
N GLY A 26 10.67 -7.31 6.63
CA GLY A 26 9.39 -7.89 6.23
C GLY A 26 8.87 -8.91 7.23
N TYR A 27 7.66 -9.38 6.94
CA TYR A 27 7.00 -10.44 7.70
C TYR A 27 7.57 -11.81 7.34
N ASN A 28 7.70 -12.68 8.33
CA ASN A 28 8.02 -14.10 8.11
C ASN A 28 6.76 -14.88 7.69
N LYS A 29 6.88 -16.19 7.44
CA LYS A 29 5.75 -16.99 6.92
C LYS A 29 4.61 -17.11 7.93
N GLU A 30 4.95 -17.23 9.20
CA GLU A 30 4.02 -17.38 10.31
C GLU A 30 3.21 -16.08 10.51
N GLU A 31 3.87 -14.94 10.45
CA GLU A 31 3.25 -13.62 10.51
C GLU A 31 2.36 -13.34 9.30
N ILE A 32 2.75 -13.80 8.10
CA ILE A 32 1.90 -13.71 6.91
C ILE A 32 0.61 -14.50 7.12
N GLN A 33 0.69 -15.71 7.68
CA GLN A 33 -0.51 -16.51 7.99
C GLN A 33 -1.41 -15.82 9.03
N GLU A 34 -0.82 -15.15 10.02
CA GLU A 34 -1.57 -14.36 10.99
C GLU A 34 -2.30 -13.18 10.31
N ILE A 35 -1.64 -12.45 9.42
CA ILE A 35 -2.23 -11.35 8.63
C ILE A 35 -3.39 -11.86 7.77
N GLU A 36 -3.20 -12.99 7.07
CA GLU A 36 -4.24 -13.61 6.24
C GLU A 36 -5.51 -13.92 7.05
N GLN A 37 -5.33 -14.55 8.22
CA GLN A 37 -6.42 -14.93 9.11
C GLN A 37 -7.11 -13.71 9.75
N ARG A 38 -6.32 -12.74 10.24
CA ARG A 38 -6.83 -11.58 10.97
C ARG A 38 -7.62 -10.64 10.07
N TYR A 39 -7.21 -10.49 8.82
CA TYR A 39 -7.77 -9.48 7.92
C TYR A 39 -8.55 -10.02 6.73
N ASN A 40 -8.79 -11.35 6.66
CA ASN A 40 -9.46 -11.99 5.53
C ASN A 40 -8.81 -11.57 4.20
N LEU A 41 -7.51 -11.88 4.07
CA LEU A 41 -6.71 -11.58 2.89
C LEU A 41 -6.06 -12.85 2.36
N SER A 42 -5.83 -12.90 1.04
CA SER A 42 -4.94 -13.88 0.42
C SER A 42 -3.60 -13.23 0.12
N VAL A 43 -2.55 -13.55 0.89
CA VAL A 43 -1.24 -12.92 0.75
C VAL A 43 -0.37 -13.75 -0.20
N GLN A 44 -0.48 -13.43 -1.48
CA GLN A 44 0.15 -14.14 -2.59
C GLN A 44 0.79 -13.20 -3.62
N GLY A 45 1.51 -13.77 -4.60
CA GLY A 45 2.13 -13.01 -5.69
C GLY A 45 3.02 -11.86 -5.22
N GLN A 46 2.90 -10.71 -5.90
CA GLN A 46 3.62 -9.48 -5.59
C GLN A 46 3.26 -8.92 -4.22
N PHE A 47 2.02 -9.12 -3.74
CA PHE A 47 1.62 -8.66 -2.41
C PHE A 47 2.38 -9.40 -1.31
N ARG A 48 2.57 -10.72 -1.48
CA ARG A 48 3.42 -11.53 -0.61
C ARG A 48 4.87 -11.10 -0.65
N GLU A 49 5.44 -10.87 -1.84
CA GLU A 49 6.83 -10.40 -1.96
C GLU A 49 7.01 -9.04 -1.26
N PHE A 50 6.08 -8.11 -1.44
CA PHE A 50 6.10 -6.82 -0.76
C PHE A 50 6.09 -6.96 0.76
N LEU A 51 5.12 -7.69 1.32
CA LEU A 51 5.00 -7.86 2.77
C LEU A 51 6.20 -8.60 3.39
N MET A 52 6.69 -9.64 2.72
CA MET A 52 7.87 -10.39 3.19
C MET A 52 9.19 -9.65 3.02
N THR A 53 9.27 -8.69 2.10
CA THR A 53 10.46 -7.87 1.90
C THR A 53 10.50 -6.71 2.89
N MET A 54 9.39 -6.00 3.04
CA MET A 54 9.38 -4.69 3.70
C MET A 54 8.07 -4.33 4.40
N GLY A 55 7.20 -5.31 4.65
CA GLY A 55 5.90 -5.08 5.27
C GLY A 55 5.97 -4.53 6.70
N LYS A 56 7.06 -4.76 7.44
CA LYS A 56 7.26 -4.22 8.80
C LYS A 56 8.02 -2.90 8.81
N CYS A 57 8.95 -2.72 7.88
CA CYS A 57 9.69 -1.49 7.70
C CYS A 57 10.22 -1.38 6.27
N SER A 58 9.95 -0.24 5.62
CA SER A 58 10.43 0.04 4.26
C SER A 58 11.87 0.55 4.19
N GLY A 59 12.48 0.88 5.34
CA GLY A 59 13.76 1.58 5.38
C GLY A 59 13.76 2.90 4.61
N GLY A 60 12.60 3.53 4.39
CA GLY A 60 12.47 4.76 3.61
C GLY A 60 12.48 4.56 2.09
N LEU A 61 12.46 3.31 1.58
CA LEU A 61 12.24 3.07 0.16
C LEU A 61 10.85 3.55 -0.27
N LEU A 62 9.88 3.34 0.62
CA LEU A 62 8.50 3.78 0.50
C LEU A 62 8.15 4.58 1.76
N LEU A 63 7.21 5.52 1.65
CA LEU A 63 6.79 6.38 2.76
C LEU A 63 5.27 6.26 2.97
N GLY A 64 4.86 6.24 4.23
CA GLY A 64 3.52 5.92 4.67
C GLY A 64 2.49 7.03 4.63
N GLU A 65 2.80 8.21 4.09
CA GLU A 65 1.77 9.25 3.96
C GLU A 65 0.64 8.88 2.98
N TYR A 66 0.86 7.85 2.16
CA TYR A 66 -0.11 7.37 1.16
C TYR A 66 -0.33 5.86 1.18
N ILE A 67 0.56 5.06 1.78
CA ILE A 67 0.45 3.60 1.77
C ILE A 67 -0.15 3.15 3.10
N SER A 68 -1.32 2.51 3.04
CA SER A 68 -2.12 2.18 4.24
C SER A 68 -1.34 1.36 5.26
N ILE A 69 -0.52 0.39 4.86
CA ILE A 69 0.23 -0.41 5.83
C ILE A 69 1.26 0.39 6.64
N PHE A 70 1.67 1.56 6.15
CA PHE A 70 2.67 2.41 6.79
C PHE A 70 2.07 3.67 7.45
N ASP A 71 0.75 3.82 7.41
CA ASP A 71 0.06 4.92 8.07
C ASP A 71 -0.50 4.44 9.41
N SER A 72 -0.08 5.11 10.50
CA SER A 72 -0.53 4.84 11.86
C SER A 72 -2.05 4.93 12.08
N ILE A 73 -2.79 5.63 11.23
CA ILE A 73 -4.26 5.65 11.26
C ILE A 73 -4.82 4.24 10.99
N TYR A 74 -4.11 3.46 10.19
CA TYR A 74 -4.38 2.08 9.84
C TYR A 74 -3.59 1.16 10.77
N ASN A 75 -3.81 1.27 12.09
CA ASN A 75 -3.23 0.37 13.07
C ASN A 75 -4.05 -0.95 13.18
N PRO A 76 -3.52 -2.01 13.82
CA PRO A 76 -4.20 -3.30 13.94
C PRO A 76 -5.58 -3.25 14.60
N ASP A 77 -5.86 -2.23 15.42
CA ASP A 77 -7.14 -2.03 16.12
C ASP A 77 -8.10 -1.11 15.33
N SER A 78 -7.68 -0.63 14.17
CA SER A 78 -8.47 0.26 13.32
C SER A 78 -9.53 -0.51 12.51
N ARG A 79 -10.59 0.20 12.12
CA ARG A 79 -11.65 -0.29 11.23
C ARG A 79 -11.25 -0.34 9.74
N TYR A 80 -9.98 -0.12 9.43
CA TYR A 80 -9.50 0.05 8.05
C TYR A 80 -8.90 -1.22 7.45
N PHE A 81 -9.00 -2.35 8.16
CA PHE A 81 -8.66 -3.67 7.63
C PHE A 81 -9.72 -4.70 8.01
N GLY A 82 -9.64 -5.87 7.38
CA GLY A 82 -10.48 -7.00 7.73
C GLY A 82 -11.88 -6.96 7.13
N ILE A 83 -12.66 -7.97 7.50
CA ILE A 83 -14.03 -8.19 7.01
C ILE A 83 -14.92 -6.97 7.27
N GLN A 84 -14.78 -6.32 8.43
CA GLN A 84 -15.60 -5.13 8.72
C GLN A 84 -15.29 -3.99 7.77
N HIS A 85 -14.02 -3.73 7.46
CA HIS A 85 -13.65 -2.71 6.47
C HIS A 85 -14.18 -3.06 5.07
N GLN A 86 -14.08 -4.32 4.68
CA GLN A 86 -14.60 -4.83 3.41
C GLN A 86 -16.12 -4.65 3.32
N LEU A 87 -16.86 -4.95 4.39
CA LEU A 87 -18.31 -4.75 4.47
C LEU A 87 -18.70 -3.27 4.46
N ASP A 88 -18.00 -2.43 5.21
CA ASP A 88 -18.27 -0.99 5.25
C ASP A 88 -18.05 -0.37 3.86
N THR A 89 -16.97 -0.77 3.19
CA THR A 89 -16.64 -0.32 1.81
C THR A 89 -17.64 -0.88 0.79
N GLN A 90 -18.11 -2.12 0.97
CA GLN A 90 -19.11 -2.74 0.10
C GLN A 90 -20.44 -1.99 0.10
N ASN A 91 -20.78 -1.37 1.24
CA ASN A 91 -22.01 -0.61 1.45
C ASN A 91 -21.84 0.90 1.19
N ASP A 92 -20.67 1.34 0.72
CA ASP A 92 -20.48 2.74 0.33
C ASP A 92 -21.29 3.02 -0.95
N GLU A 93 -22.26 3.93 -0.84
CA GLU A 93 -23.13 4.31 -1.96
C GLU A 93 -22.34 4.82 -3.16
N ARG A 94 -21.17 5.44 -2.94
CA ARG A 94 -20.29 5.96 -4.01
C ARG A 94 -19.68 4.85 -4.86
N LEU A 95 -19.48 3.66 -4.27
CA LEU A 95 -18.94 2.49 -4.95
C LEU A 95 -20.03 1.54 -5.46
N SER A 96 -21.28 1.73 -5.04
CA SER A 96 -22.35 0.75 -5.21
C SER A 96 -22.65 0.41 -6.68
N ASP A 97 -22.73 1.41 -7.56
CA ASP A 97 -22.97 1.19 -8.99
C ASP A 97 -21.84 0.42 -9.64
N PHE A 98 -20.60 0.85 -9.35
CA PHE A 98 -19.40 0.22 -9.86
C PHE A 98 -19.29 -1.26 -9.45
N LEU A 99 -19.41 -1.55 -8.16
CA LEU A 99 -19.30 -2.91 -7.62
C LEU A 99 -20.39 -3.81 -8.21
N ARG A 100 -21.60 -3.28 -8.40
CA ARG A 100 -22.73 -4.00 -8.99
C ARG A 100 -22.50 -4.31 -10.48
N GLU A 101 -22.09 -3.32 -11.27
CA GLU A 101 -21.83 -3.47 -12.71
C GLU A 101 -20.73 -4.50 -13.00
N ASN A 102 -19.71 -4.54 -12.14
CA ASN A 102 -18.56 -5.42 -12.29
C ASN A 102 -18.68 -6.72 -11.49
N GLN A 103 -19.83 -6.95 -10.84
CA GLN A 103 -20.14 -8.14 -10.04
C GLN A 103 -19.08 -8.41 -8.96
N ILE A 104 -18.56 -7.36 -8.33
CA ILE A 104 -17.51 -7.45 -7.31
C ILE A 104 -18.14 -7.51 -5.93
N ASN A 105 -17.83 -8.57 -5.20
CA ASN A 105 -18.11 -8.70 -3.78
C ASN A 105 -16.80 -8.54 -2.99
N LEU A 106 -16.63 -7.42 -2.29
CA LEU A 106 -15.35 -7.05 -1.65
C LEU A 106 -14.93 -8.01 -0.53
N VAL A 107 -15.87 -8.70 0.12
CA VAL A 107 -15.54 -9.71 1.15
C VAL A 107 -15.05 -11.00 0.49
N GLN A 108 -15.73 -11.49 -0.54
CA GLN A 108 -15.32 -12.69 -1.28
C GLN A 108 -14.03 -12.47 -2.07
N GLU A 109 -13.86 -11.29 -2.65
CA GLU A 109 -12.68 -10.91 -3.42
C GLU A 109 -11.51 -10.48 -2.51
N GLN A 110 -11.73 -10.45 -1.20
CA GLN A 110 -10.76 -10.10 -0.16
C GLN A 110 -10.08 -8.76 -0.46
N TYR A 111 -10.90 -7.73 -0.52
CA TYR A 111 -10.48 -6.36 -0.77
C TYR A 111 -9.46 -5.88 0.26
N PHE A 112 -8.43 -5.22 -0.26
CA PHE A 112 -7.40 -4.56 0.52
C PHE A 112 -7.14 -3.16 -0.02
N HIS A 113 -7.47 -2.15 0.76
CA HIS A 113 -7.12 -0.77 0.47
C HIS A 113 -5.59 -0.60 0.59
N PHE A 114 -4.92 -0.32 -0.53
CA PHE A 114 -3.46 -0.28 -0.56
C PHE A 114 -2.92 1.13 -0.31
N SER A 115 -3.46 2.12 -1.01
CA SER A 115 -3.02 3.49 -0.89
C SER A 115 -4.08 4.49 -1.33
N TYR A 116 -3.92 5.74 -0.91
CA TYR A 116 -4.74 6.85 -1.35
C TYR A 116 -3.89 8.05 -1.74
N GLU A 117 -4.41 8.87 -2.65
CA GLU A 117 -3.81 10.13 -3.08
C GLU A 117 -4.86 11.24 -3.05
N ASN A 118 -4.39 12.49 -3.12
CA ASN A 118 -5.26 13.67 -3.21
C ASN A 118 -6.34 13.70 -2.12
N GLU A 119 -5.91 13.56 -0.85
CA GLU A 119 -6.79 13.59 0.32
C GLU A 119 -7.90 12.51 0.34
N GLY A 120 -7.65 11.37 -0.32
CA GLY A 120 -8.58 10.24 -0.34
C GLY A 120 -9.49 10.21 -1.57
N ILE A 121 -9.32 11.16 -2.49
CA ILE A 121 -10.12 11.20 -3.73
C ILE A 121 -9.70 10.11 -4.72
N ILE A 122 -8.42 9.74 -4.71
CA ILE A 122 -7.91 8.64 -5.53
C ILE A 122 -7.52 7.51 -4.60
N SER A 123 -8.05 6.32 -4.85
CA SER A 123 -7.78 5.12 -4.06
C SER A 123 -7.25 4.00 -4.95
N TYR A 124 -6.24 3.30 -4.44
CA TYR A 124 -5.66 2.12 -5.08
C TYR A 124 -5.85 0.92 -4.18
N PHE A 125 -6.28 -0.20 -4.75
CA PHE A 125 -6.58 -1.39 -3.96
C PHE A 125 -6.33 -2.68 -4.72
N LEU A 126 -6.23 -3.76 -3.93
CA LEU A 126 -6.08 -5.13 -4.38
C LEU A 126 -7.37 -5.90 -4.12
N LEU A 127 -7.71 -6.81 -5.03
CA LEU A 127 -8.66 -7.90 -4.78
C LEU A 127 -7.84 -9.16 -4.57
N THR A 128 -7.44 -9.40 -3.32
CA THR A 128 -6.33 -10.31 -3.02
C THR A 128 -6.66 -11.77 -3.35
N ASN A 129 -7.93 -12.15 -3.38
CA ASN A 129 -8.36 -13.50 -3.75
C ASN A 129 -8.17 -13.83 -5.26
N ARG A 130 -8.03 -12.82 -6.12
CA ARG A 130 -7.90 -13.03 -7.59
C ARG A 130 -6.55 -13.54 -8.06
N ASN A 131 -5.50 -13.43 -7.22
CA ASN A 131 -4.14 -13.86 -7.53
C ASN A 131 -3.57 -13.33 -8.87
N ASN A 132 -3.82 -12.07 -9.21
CA ASN A 132 -3.41 -11.50 -10.50
C ASN A 132 -2.44 -10.31 -10.38
N ASP A 133 -2.03 -9.94 -9.16
CA ASP A 133 -1.17 -8.80 -8.83
C ASP A 133 -1.70 -7.41 -9.28
N ILE A 134 -2.94 -7.33 -9.76
CA ILE A 134 -3.49 -6.11 -10.34
C ILE A 134 -3.89 -5.15 -9.23
N ILE A 135 -3.40 -3.92 -9.36
CA ILE A 135 -3.92 -2.75 -8.65
C ILE A 135 -5.06 -2.16 -9.45
N TYR A 136 -6.19 -1.98 -8.79
CA TYR A 136 -7.30 -1.21 -9.31
C TYR A 136 -7.21 0.21 -8.78
N LYS A 137 -7.54 1.18 -9.63
CA LYS A 137 -7.66 2.58 -9.27
C LYS A 137 -9.14 2.98 -9.28
N TYR A 138 -9.53 3.69 -8.23
CA TYR A 138 -10.77 4.41 -8.10
C TYR A 138 -10.47 5.91 -7.98
N ASP A 139 -11.23 6.76 -8.67
CA ASP A 139 -10.98 8.21 -8.76
C ASP A 139 -12.31 8.98 -8.71
N GLU A 140 -12.54 9.74 -7.63
CA GLU A 140 -13.75 10.56 -7.42
C GLU A 140 -13.63 12.00 -7.95
N ASN A 141 -12.48 12.41 -8.51
CA ASN A 141 -12.29 13.81 -9.00
C ASN A 141 -13.07 14.13 -10.28
N MET A 142 -13.56 13.12 -11.00
CA MET A 142 -14.09 13.28 -12.35
C MET A 142 -15.62 13.29 -12.35
N GLU A 143 -16.23 13.95 -13.34
CA GLU A 143 -17.69 13.91 -13.56
C GLU A 143 -18.22 12.48 -13.74
N GLU A 144 -17.33 11.54 -14.11
CA GLU A 144 -17.56 10.10 -14.15
C GLU A 144 -16.54 9.38 -13.26
N VAL A 145 -17.04 8.60 -12.30
CA VAL A 145 -16.24 7.69 -11.48
C VAL A 145 -15.45 6.73 -12.39
N GLN A 146 -14.12 6.73 -12.26
CA GLN A 146 -13.25 5.85 -13.04
C GLN A 146 -12.79 4.68 -12.18
N PHE A 147 -13.30 3.49 -12.50
CA PHE A 147 -12.71 2.25 -12.04
C PHE A 147 -11.98 1.56 -13.20
N LYS A 148 -10.71 1.25 -12.99
CA LYS A 148 -9.94 0.47 -13.97
C LYS A 148 -8.76 -0.22 -13.32
N GLU A 149 -8.31 -1.28 -13.99
CA GLU A 149 -6.96 -1.79 -13.81
C GLU A 149 -5.98 -0.65 -14.07
N TRP A 150 -5.10 -0.41 -13.11
CA TRP A 150 -4.07 0.63 -13.21
C TRP A 150 -2.73 0.04 -13.66
N GLY A 151 -2.39 -1.14 -13.16
CA GLY A 151 -1.13 -1.82 -13.38
C GLY A 151 -0.92 -2.90 -12.33
N THR A 152 0.32 -3.38 -12.19
CA THR A 152 0.66 -4.33 -11.12
C THR A 152 1.02 -3.59 -9.82
N LEU A 153 1.03 -4.31 -8.69
CA LEU A 153 1.52 -3.76 -7.42
C LEU A 153 2.95 -3.21 -7.54
N PHE A 154 3.85 -3.90 -8.25
CA PHE A 154 5.21 -3.43 -8.43
C PHE A 154 5.28 -2.16 -9.27
N ASP A 155 4.45 -2.01 -10.29
CA ASP A 155 4.35 -0.76 -11.04
C ASP A 155 4.01 0.42 -10.11
N LEU A 156 3.10 0.21 -9.16
CA LEU A 156 2.67 1.23 -8.21
C LEU A 156 3.79 1.60 -7.24
N LEU A 157 4.45 0.58 -6.66
CA LEU A 157 5.58 0.78 -5.76
C LEU A 157 6.75 1.48 -6.45
N ILE A 158 7.01 1.16 -7.72
CA ILE A 158 8.01 1.84 -8.55
C ILE A 158 7.62 3.30 -8.79
N ALA A 159 6.35 3.58 -9.08
CA ALA A 159 5.85 4.95 -9.26
C ALA A 159 6.02 5.77 -7.97
N TYR A 160 5.69 5.20 -6.82
CA TYR A 160 5.90 5.83 -5.51
C TYR A 160 7.37 6.07 -5.21
N ARG A 161 8.24 5.10 -5.44
CA ARG A 161 9.69 5.30 -5.25
C ARG A 161 10.23 6.43 -6.13
N LYS A 162 9.82 6.51 -7.40
CA LYS A 162 10.22 7.59 -8.31
C LYS A 162 9.75 8.96 -7.79
N ASN A 163 8.51 9.04 -7.30
CA ASN A 163 7.97 10.27 -6.72
C ASN A 163 8.76 10.69 -5.46
N ILE A 164 8.94 9.77 -4.52
CA ILE A 164 9.70 10.00 -3.28
C ILE A 164 11.12 10.52 -3.60
N VAL A 165 11.81 9.88 -4.54
CA VAL A 165 13.15 10.27 -4.99
C VAL A 165 13.16 11.66 -5.63
N ARG A 166 12.13 12.02 -6.41
CA ARG A 166 11.99 13.37 -7.00
C ARG A 166 11.94 14.45 -5.92
N TYR A 167 11.34 14.16 -4.78
CA TYR A 167 11.21 15.09 -3.65
C TYR A 167 12.22 14.82 -2.51
N SER A 168 13.32 14.12 -2.79
CA SER A 168 14.19 13.62 -1.71
C SER A 168 14.81 14.72 -0.85
N LYS A 169 15.10 15.89 -1.43
CA LYS A 169 15.56 17.07 -0.68
C LYS A 169 14.57 17.48 0.41
N ARG A 170 13.27 17.52 0.09
CA ARG A 170 12.21 17.87 1.04
C ARG A 170 12.12 16.83 2.15
N TRP A 171 12.17 15.55 1.80
CA TRP A 171 12.15 14.45 2.77
C TRP A 171 13.33 14.48 3.72
N THR A 172 14.56 14.69 3.21
CA THR A 172 15.73 14.85 4.06
C THR A 172 15.58 16.02 5.04
N GLN A 173 15.01 17.15 4.60
CA GLN A 173 14.73 18.28 5.51
C GLN A 173 13.70 17.92 6.58
N ILE A 174 12.62 17.22 6.21
CA ILE A 174 11.59 16.74 7.14
C ILE A 174 12.21 15.82 8.20
N PHE A 175 12.99 14.82 7.79
CA PHE A 175 13.60 13.87 8.72
C PHE A 175 14.70 14.49 9.59
N ASN A 176 15.44 15.47 9.08
CA ASN A 176 16.40 16.22 9.89
C ASN A 176 15.69 17.12 10.92
N GLY A 177 14.53 17.68 10.58
CA GLY A 177 13.74 18.51 11.48
C GLY A 177 12.96 17.72 12.53
N ASN A 178 12.56 16.48 12.21
CA ASN A 178 11.91 15.56 13.13
C ASN A 178 12.38 14.12 12.86
N PRO A 179 13.38 13.62 13.60
CA PRO A 179 13.91 12.25 13.42
C PRO A 179 12.86 11.15 13.64
N ASN A 180 11.85 11.39 14.49
CA ASN A 180 10.78 10.42 14.73
C ASN A 180 9.89 10.23 13.49
N ARG A 181 9.81 11.26 12.63
CA ARG A 181 8.99 11.22 11.42
C ARG A 181 9.43 10.13 10.45
N PHE A 182 10.71 9.78 10.45
CA PHE A 182 11.19 8.66 9.64
C PHE A 182 10.53 7.35 10.08
N LYS A 183 10.53 7.07 11.39
CA LYS A 183 9.90 5.86 11.93
C LYS A 183 8.40 5.84 11.66
N GLU A 184 7.71 6.96 11.91
CA GLU A 184 6.27 7.08 11.65
C GLU A 184 5.88 6.78 10.21
N LEU A 185 6.72 7.15 9.23
CA LEU A 185 6.41 6.99 7.81
C LEU A 185 6.98 5.70 7.19
N THR A 186 7.65 4.85 7.96
CA THR A 186 8.30 3.65 7.41
C THR A 186 7.87 2.36 8.09
N MET A 187 7.31 2.46 9.29
CA MET A 187 6.82 1.34 10.10
C MET A 187 5.52 0.75 9.54
N GLY A 188 5.49 -0.57 9.39
CA GLY A 188 4.31 -1.35 9.06
C GLY A 188 3.39 -1.58 10.26
N TYR A 189 2.09 -1.62 10.01
CA TYR A 189 1.05 -1.71 11.06
C TYR A 189 0.08 -2.89 10.87
N LEU A 190 0.43 -3.90 10.07
CA LEU A 190 -0.42 -5.09 9.93
C LEU A 190 -0.30 -6.09 11.09
N LEU A 191 0.66 -5.92 12.01
CA LEU A 191 0.78 -6.71 13.24
C LEU A 191 1.30 -5.84 14.39
#